data_AF-A0A0M3DD66-F1
#
_entry.id   AF-A0A0M3DD66-F1
#
_cell.length_a   1.000
_cell.length_b   1.000
_cell.length_c   1.000
_cell.angle_alpha   90.00
_cell.angle_beta   90.00
_cell.angle_gamma   90.00
#
_symmetry.space_group_name_H-M   'P 1'
#
loop_
_entity.id
_entity.type
_entity.pdbx_description
1 polymer ?
#
loop_
_entity_poly.entity_id
_entity_poly.type
_entity_poly.pdbx_seq_one_letter_code
_entity_poly.pdbx_strand_id
1 'polypeptide(L)'
;MKLNKKIILILLIVIILPISALYLLIKDRNEKQKVSIEKTKSEKIENQKIINIALFGLDRRSKEEKARADSIMIANIDLENKTVNLVSILRDTLVEIDGHGKEKLNHSYAYGGPKLALDTLNSNFDLNLKNYVSVDFFSLAKVIDLVGGVDIELKDYEANQINKNLDEINNIEKLPHGTDYIEGMGAKNLNGRQAVAYCRIRKEGNGDYERTQRQRTVLKSIINKYESLESDKKFEVNMEMMSQVSTNIPVNDIKYIQEKIQNEKNYKINQYMIPVEGSFETKTINGMWVIDANMEENIKQLHKYIK
;
A
#
# COMPACT_ATOMS: atom_id res chain seq x y z
N MET A 1 -4.01 18.64 -7.18
CA MET A 1 -5.21 17.93 -7.67
C MET A 1 -6.01 17.41 -6.48
N LYS A 2 -7.21 17.96 -6.19
CA LYS A 2 -8.04 17.48 -5.07
C LYS A 2 -8.53 16.06 -5.42
N LEU A 3 -7.99 15.04 -4.76
CA LEU A 3 -8.45 13.67 -4.91
C LEU A 3 -9.93 13.59 -4.48
N ASN A 4 -10.76 12.91 -5.27
CA ASN A 4 -12.15 12.71 -4.90
C ASN A 4 -12.19 11.83 -3.65
N LYS A 5 -12.75 12.37 -2.56
CA LYS A 5 -12.75 11.77 -1.21
C LYS A 5 -13.40 10.38 -1.17
N LYS A 6 -14.22 10.04 -2.16
CA LYS A 6 -14.79 8.69 -2.28
C LYS A 6 -13.73 7.63 -2.60
N ILE A 7 -12.76 7.96 -3.44
CA ILE A 7 -11.83 6.99 -4.05
C ILE A 7 -10.95 6.29 -3.01
N ILE A 8 -10.44 7.00 -2.00
CA ILE A 8 -9.57 6.39 -0.99
C ILE A 8 -10.36 5.53 0.02
N LEU A 9 -11.60 5.91 0.31
CA LEU A 9 -12.51 5.11 1.10
C LEU A 9 -12.70 3.76 0.43
N ILE A 10 -12.84 3.78 -0.89
CA ILE A 10 -12.96 2.60 -1.72
C ILE A 10 -11.63 1.82 -1.79
N LEU A 11 -10.47 2.45 -1.65
CA LEU A 11 -9.15 1.76 -1.57
C LEU A 11 -9.10 0.78 -0.39
N LEU A 12 -9.56 1.25 0.77
CA LEU A 12 -9.70 0.43 1.97
C LEU A 12 -10.76 -0.65 1.75
N ILE A 13 -11.92 -0.29 1.22
CA ILE A 13 -13.00 -1.23 0.89
C ILE A 13 -12.54 -2.28 -0.13
N VAL A 14 -11.72 -1.96 -1.11
CA VAL A 14 -11.23 -2.88 -2.16
C VAL A 14 -10.23 -3.88 -1.61
N ILE A 15 -9.51 -3.54 -0.55
CA ILE A 15 -8.65 -4.48 0.18
C ILE A 15 -9.48 -5.33 1.17
N ILE A 16 -10.51 -4.74 1.77
CA ILE A 16 -11.33 -5.30 2.84
C ILE A 16 -12.48 -6.20 2.31
N LEU A 17 -13.18 -5.80 1.24
CA LEU A 17 -14.26 -6.53 0.55
C LEU A 17 -13.87 -7.94 0.12
N PRO A 18 -12.69 -8.16 -0.50
CA PRO A 18 -12.25 -9.49 -0.85
C PRO A 18 -12.24 -10.40 0.37
N ILE A 19 -11.58 -9.92 1.44
CA ILE A 19 -11.40 -10.68 2.66
C ILE A 19 -12.75 -11.02 3.30
N SER A 20 -13.70 -10.07 3.35
CA SER A 20 -15.04 -10.30 3.88
C SER A 20 -15.88 -11.28 3.05
N ALA A 21 -15.80 -11.21 1.72
CA ALA A 21 -16.55 -12.07 0.81
C ALA A 21 -16.14 -13.55 0.92
N LEU A 22 -14.85 -13.87 1.00
CA LEU A 22 -14.41 -15.27 1.15
C LEU A 22 -14.79 -15.86 2.50
N TYR A 23 -14.84 -15.08 3.59
CA TYR A 23 -15.36 -15.63 4.84
C TYR A 23 -16.82 -16.03 4.72
N LEU A 24 -17.64 -15.30 3.97
CA LEU A 24 -19.01 -15.71 3.68
C LEU A 24 -19.03 -17.00 2.84
N LEU A 25 -18.17 -17.12 1.82
CA LEU A 25 -18.05 -18.34 1.01
C LEU A 25 -17.52 -19.55 1.80
N ILE A 26 -16.54 -19.36 2.68
CA ILE A 26 -15.97 -20.41 3.56
C ILE A 26 -16.95 -20.75 4.70
N LYS A 27 -17.74 -19.80 5.18
CA LYS A 27 -18.79 -20.08 6.16
C LYS A 27 -19.91 -20.92 5.53
N ASP A 28 -20.25 -20.67 4.27
CA ASP A 28 -21.22 -21.49 3.51
C ASP A 28 -20.63 -22.83 3.06
N ARG A 29 -19.33 -22.89 2.77
CA ARG A 29 -18.61 -24.13 2.40
C ARG A 29 -17.77 -24.63 3.56
N ASN A 30 -18.35 -25.52 4.36
CA ASN A 30 -17.80 -26.16 5.57
C ASN A 30 -16.44 -26.91 5.45
N GLU A 31 -15.49 -26.52 4.59
CA GLU A 31 -14.17 -27.16 4.49
C GLU A 31 -12.98 -26.19 4.26
N LYS A 32 -12.10 -26.17 5.27
CA LYS A 32 -10.63 -26.27 5.21
C LYS A 32 -9.90 -25.67 3.99
N GLN A 33 -10.01 -24.37 3.74
CA GLN A 33 -8.96 -23.63 3.03
C GLN A 33 -8.14 -22.79 4.00
N LYS A 34 -6.85 -23.14 4.15
CA LYS A 34 -5.87 -22.39 4.96
C LYS A 34 -5.51 -21.08 4.23
N VAL A 35 -6.27 -20.03 4.47
CA VAL A 35 -5.72 -18.67 4.46
C VAL A 35 -4.72 -18.62 5.62
N SER A 36 -3.48 -18.16 5.37
CA SER A 36 -2.49 -17.91 6.43
C SER A 36 -2.89 -16.68 7.23
N ILE A 37 -3.99 -16.81 7.98
CA ILE A 37 -4.35 -15.88 9.04
C ILE A 37 -3.40 -16.20 10.18
N GLU A 38 -2.36 -15.38 10.36
CA GLU A 38 -1.58 -15.44 11.59
C GLU A 38 -2.55 -15.25 12.75
N LYS A 39 -2.75 -16.30 13.54
CA LYS A 39 -3.54 -16.27 14.78
C LYS A 39 -2.76 -15.51 15.85
N THR A 40 -2.44 -14.25 15.59
CA THR A 40 -2.07 -13.32 16.63
C THR A 40 -3.36 -12.93 17.34
N LYS A 41 -3.40 -12.94 18.68
CA LYS A 41 -4.54 -12.44 19.47
C LYS A 41 -4.81 -10.98 19.08
N SER A 42 -5.64 -10.76 18.07
CA SER A 42 -6.13 -9.44 17.70
C SER A 42 -7.19 -9.06 18.74
N GLU A 43 -7.01 -7.90 19.36
CA GLU A 43 -8.13 -7.22 20.01
C GLU A 43 -9.15 -6.90 18.92
N LYS A 44 -10.42 -7.20 19.19
CA LYS A 44 -11.52 -6.88 18.27
C LYS A 44 -11.52 -5.38 17.97
N ILE A 45 -11.61 -5.03 16.69
CA ILE A 45 -11.83 -3.65 16.22
C ILE A 45 -13.27 -3.20 16.52
N GLU A 46 -14.18 -4.15 16.70
CA GLU A 46 -15.57 -3.94 17.10
C GLU A 46 -15.67 -2.94 18.29
N ASN A 47 -16.43 -1.85 18.09
CA ASN A 47 -16.63 -0.71 19.02
C ASN A 47 -15.50 0.31 19.17
N GLN A 48 -14.41 0.22 18.39
CA GLN A 48 -13.42 1.29 18.36
C GLN A 48 -13.95 2.51 17.58
N LYS A 49 -13.66 3.71 18.09
CA LYS A 49 -13.97 4.99 17.43
C LYS A 49 -12.96 5.35 16.34
N ILE A 50 -11.70 5.02 16.59
CA ILE A 50 -10.57 5.29 15.70
C ILE A 50 -9.86 3.96 15.45
N ILE A 51 -9.60 3.66 14.18
CA ILE A 51 -8.97 2.42 13.74
C ILE A 51 -7.70 2.77 13.00
N ASN A 52 -6.55 2.27 13.47
CA ASN A 52 -5.26 2.48 12.83
C ASN A 52 -4.76 1.17 12.22
N ILE A 53 -4.41 1.21 10.92
CA ILE A 53 -3.93 0.05 10.15
C ILE A 53 -2.64 0.44 9.44
N ALA A 54 -1.58 -0.34 9.65
CA ALA A 54 -0.36 -0.25 8.84
C ALA A 54 -0.58 -0.89 7.47
N LEU A 55 -0.26 -0.19 6.40
CA LEU A 55 -0.32 -0.68 5.02
C LEU A 55 1.09 -0.80 4.48
N PHE A 56 1.45 -1.98 4.00
CA PHE A 56 2.76 -2.29 3.45
C PHE A 56 2.63 -2.72 1.99
N GLY A 57 3.32 -2.03 1.09
CA GLY A 57 3.51 -2.46 -0.29
C GLY A 57 4.89 -3.10 -0.44
N LEU A 58 4.92 -4.39 -0.78
CA LEU A 58 6.13 -5.21 -0.81
C LEU A 58 6.73 -5.24 -2.22
N ASP A 59 8.03 -4.98 -2.32
CA ASP A 59 8.81 -5.25 -3.54
C ASP A 59 9.37 -6.66 -3.45
N ARG A 60 8.57 -7.64 -3.89
CA ARG A 60 8.89 -9.07 -3.81
C ARG A 60 9.00 -9.67 -5.20
N ARG A 61 10.17 -10.17 -5.60
CA ARG A 61 10.36 -10.73 -6.95
C ARG A 61 10.03 -12.23 -7.02
N SER A 62 9.85 -12.88 -5.87
CA SER A 62 9.38 -14.27 -5.77
C SER A 62 8.78 -14.60 -4.40
N LYS A 63 7.91 -15.63 -4.32
CA LYS A 63 7.26 -16.10 -3.08
C LYS A 63 8.20 -16.64 -1.99
N GLU A 64 9.50 -16.69 -2.24
CA GLU A 64 10.51 -17.20 -1.31
C GLU A 64 11.50 -16.10 -0.87
N GLU A 65 11.48 -14.94 -1.52
CA GLU A 65 12.40 -13.85 -1.22
C GLU A 65 11.93 -13.01 -0.01
N LYS A 66 12.89 -12.56 0.79
CA LYS A 66 12.67 -11.53 1.83
C LYS A 66 12.38 -10.19 1.14
N ALA A 67 11.14 -9.74 1.23
CA ALA A 67 10.70 -8.51 0.58
C ALA A 67 10.91 -7.29 1.48
N ARG A 68 11.26 -6.16 0.89
CA ARG A 68 11.26 -4.86 1.57
C ARG A 68 9.89 -4.20 1.41
N ALA A 69 9.46 -3.46 2.43
CA ALA A 69 8.26 -2.65 2.34
C ALA A 69 8.59 -1.29 1.68
N ASP A 70 8.51 -1.24 0.36
CA ASP A 70 8.84 -0.06 -0.44
C ASP A 70 7.75 1.02 -0.43
N SER A 71 6.56 0.66 0.06
CA SER A 71 5.48 1.57 0.41
C SER A 71 5.06 1.30 1.85
N ILE A 72 5.09 2.32 2.70
CA ILE A 72 4.69 2.22 4.11
C ILE A 72 3.70 3.35 4.38
N MET A 73 2.51 3.00 4.85
CA MET A 73 1.45 3.96 5.12
C MET A 73 0.68 3.58 6.36
N ILE A 74 0.16 4.57 7.08
CA ILE A 74 -0.79 4.37 8.17
C ILE A 74 -2.14 4.87 7.68
N ALA A 75 -3.13 3.98 7.67
CA ALA A 75 -4.52 4.33 7.49
C ALA A 75 -5.17 4.50 8.86
N ASN A 76 -5.51 5.74 9.18
CA ASN A 76 -6.32 6.10 10.33
C ASN A 76 -7.75 6.33 9.86
N ILE A 77 -8.70 5.57 10.42
CA ILE A 77 -10.12 5.64 10.12
C ILE A 77 -10.83 6.12 11.38
N ASP A 78 -11.21 7.38 11.40
CA ASP A 78 -11.98 8.00 12.46
C ASP A 78 -13.47 7.91 12.12
N LEU A 79 -14.16 6.97 12.76
CA LEU A 79 -15.58 6.70 12.54
C LEU A 79 -16.47 7.80 13.15
N GLU A 80 -15.98 8.55 14.14
CA GLU A 80 -16.74 9.59 14.83
C GLU A 80 -16.75 10.89 14.03
N ASN A 81 -15.56 11.36 13.62
CA ASN A 81 -15.42 12.56 12.80
C ASN A 81 -15.57 12.29 11.30
N LYS A 82 -15.77 11.03 10.92
CA LYS A 82 -15.92 10.57 9.54
C LYS A 82 -14.73 11.01 8.71
N THR A 83 -13.53 10.71 9.19
CA THR A 83 -12.30 11.03 8.46
C THR A 83 -11.45 9.80 8.21
N VAL A 84 -10.80 9.77 7.05
CA VAL A 84 -9.74 8.80 6.75
C VAL A 84 -8.47 9.58 6.51
N ASN A 85 -7.46 9.37 7.35
CA ASN A 85 -6.15 9.97 7.18
C ASN A 85 -5.18 8.91 6.71
N LEU A 86 -4.61 9.11 5.52
CA LEU A 86 -3.55 8.26 4.98
C LEU A 86 -2.21 8.96 5.16
N VAL A 87 -1.37 8.45 6.05
CA VAL A 87 -0.04 9.03 6.30
C VAL A 87 1.02 8.12 5.73
N SER A 88 1.66 8.54 4.65
CA SER A 88 2.79 7.81 4.05
C SER A 88 4.05 8.05 4.87
N ILE A 89 4.73 6.99 5.29
CA ILE A 89 6.03 7.07 5.96
C ILE A 89 7.10 6.71 4.94
N LEU A 90 8.05 7.62 4.68
CA LEU A 90 9.09 7.39 3.68
C LEU A 90 9.95 6.20 4.10
N ARG A 91 10.15 5.29 3.15
CA ARG A 91 10.74 3.97 3.39
C ARG A 91 12.21 4.04 3.84
N ASP A 92 12.90 5.10 3.39
CA ASP A 92 14.34 5.32 3.61
C ASP A 92 14.60 6.15 4.88
N THR A 93 13.56 6.45 5.68
CA THR A 93 13.69 7.10 7.00
C THR A 93 14.58 6.25 7.90
N LEU A 94 15.61 6.89 8.47
CA LEU A 94 16.53 6.27 9.41
C LEU A 94 15.83 6.07 10.75
N VAL A 95 15.72 4.82 11.18
CA VAL A 95 15.01 4.40 12.39
C VAL A 95 15.82 3.36 13.15
N GLU A 96 15.55 3.22 14.44
CA GLU A 96 16.08 2.13 15.24
C GLU A 96 15.24 0.86 15.01
N ILE A 97 15.86 -0.21 14.55
CA ILE A 97 15.20 -1.51 14.36
C ILE A 97 15.71 -2.47 15.43
N ASP A 98 14.79 -3.02 16.22
CA ASP A 98 15.15 -3.94 17.32
C ASP A 98 15.97 -5.13 16.81
N GLY A 99 17.11 -5.38 17.47
CA GLY A 99 18.08 -6.40 17.06
C GLY A 99 18.95 -6.07 15.82
N HIS A 100 18.76 -4.90 15.19
CA HIS A 100 19.45 -4.54 13.93
C HIS A 100 20.11 -3.15 13.94
N GLY A 101 19.87 -2.31 14.95
CA GLY A 101 20.48 -0.98 15.03
C GLY A 101 19.77 0.06 14.17
N LYS A 102 20.45 1.17 13.89
CA LYS A 102 19.97 2.23 12.99
C LYS A 102 20.01 1.80 11.53
N GLU A 103 18.85 1.74 10.91
CA GLU A 103 18.64 1.24 9.55
C GLU A 103 17.51 1.97 8.83
N LYS A 104 17.35 1.69 7.53
CA LYS A 104 16.19 2.18 6.76
C LYS A 104 14.92 1.49 7.24
N LEU A 105 13.84 2.26 7.39
CA LEU A 105 12.55 1.74 7.85
C LEU A 105 12.07 0.52 7.03
N ASN A 106 12.22 0.51 5.70
CA ASN A 106 11.79 -0.63 4.88
C ASN A 106 12.55 -1.94 5.12
N HIS A 107 13.74 -1.88 5.73
CA HIS A 107 14.51 -3.06 6.08
C HIS A 107 13.85 -3.84 7.23
N SER A 108 13.08 -3.19 8.11
CA SER A 108 12.37 -3.86 9.22
C SER A 108 11.48 -5.01 8.73
N TYR A 109 10.77 -4.80 7.61
CA TYR A 109 9.93 -5.83 7.00
C TYR A 109 10.77 -6.99 6.43
N ALA A 110 11.91 -6.69 5.79
CA ALA A 110 12.78 -7.73 5.26
C ALA A 110 13.44 -8.56 6.38
N TYR A 111 13.70 -7.94 7.54
CA TYR A 111 14.34 -8.58 8.68
C TYR A 111 13.37 -9.47 9.48
N GLY A 112 12.18 -8.98 9.81
CA GLY A 112 11.26 -9.67 10.71
C GLY A 112 9.80 -9.67 10.26
N GLY A 113 9.55 -9.41 8.98
CA GLY A 113 8.22 -9.40 8.40
C GLY A 113 7.32 -8.28 8.95
N PRO A 114 5.99 -8.43 8.83
CA PRO A 114 5.05 -7.39 9.24
C PRO A 114 5.11 -7.10 10.74
N LYS A 115 5.47 -8.08 11.58
CA LYS A 115 5.60 -7.90 13.02
C LYS A 115 6.71 -6.90 13.37
N LEU A 116 7.95 -7.15 12.92
CA LEU A 116 9.06 -6.25 13.22
C LEU A 116 8.86 -4.87 12.58
N ALA A 117 8.26 -4.79 11.39
CA ALA A 117 7.93 -3.51 10.77
C ALA A 117 6.93 -2.70 11.58
N LEU A 118 5.90 -3.35 12.11
CA LEU A 118 4.89 -2.73 12.97
C LEU A 118 5.48 -2.32 14.33
N ASP A 119 6.33 -3.15 14.93
CA ASP A 119 7.05 -2.83 16.17
C ASP A 119 8.01 -1.64 15.97
N THR A 120 8.70 -1.58 14.82
CA THR A 120 9.57 -0.46 14.44
C THR A 120 8.79 0.83 14.27
N LEU A 121 7.61 0.79 13.65
CA LEU A 121 6.72 1.95 13.55
C LEU A 121 6.27 2.41 14.95
N ASN A 122 5.89 1.47 15.82
CA ASN A 122 5.44 1.78 17.18
C ASN A 122 6.53 2.45 18.02
N SER A 123 7.75 1.90 18.01
CA SER A 123 8.85 2.40 18.84
C SER A 123 9.40 3.75 18.34
N ASN A 124 9.50 3.96 17.03
CA ASN A 124 10.12 5.16 16.48
C ASN A 124 9.15 6.32 16.31
N PHE A 125 7.84 6.06 16.20
CA PHE A 125 6.84 7.09 15.91
C PHE A 125 5.83 7.33 17.05
N ASP A 126 6.08 6.76 18.23
CA ASP A 126 5.17 6.81 19.40
C ASP A 126 3.75 6.34 19.02
N LEU A 127 3.65 5.14 18.47
CA LEU A 127 2.38 4.56 17.99
C LEU A 127 2.00 3.29 18.75
N ASN A 128 0.74 2.90 18.60
CA ASN A 128 0.19 1.64 19.08
C ASN A 128 -0.60 0.94 17.96
N LEU A 129 0.05 0.77 16.81
CA LEU A 129 -0.47 0.00 15.69
C LEU A 129 -0.54 -1.46 16.12
N LYS A 130 -1.69 -2.09 15.87
CA LYS A 130 -1.91 -3.53 16.11
C LYS A 130 -2.28 -4.28 14.82
N ASN A 131 -2.80 -3.56 13.84
CA ASN A 131 -3.37 -4.11 12.62
C ASN A 131 -2.49 -3.76 11.44
N TYR A 132 -2.31 -4.71 10.53
CA TYR A 132 -1.60 -4.48 9.27
C TYR A 132 -2.29 -5.14 8.08
N VAL A 133 -1.99 -4.61 6.90
CA VAL A 133 -2.25 -5.22 5.59
C VAL A 133 -0.96 -5.10 4.79
N SER A 134 -0.50 -6.20 4.19
CA SER A 134 0.61 -6.21 3.24
C SER A 134 0.13 -6.68 1.88
N VAL A 135 0.58 -6.03 0.82
CA VAL A 135 0.25 -6.36 -0.57
C VAL A 135 1.54 -6.48 -1.37
N ASP A 136 1.66 -7.54 -2.16
CA ASP A 136 2.77 -7.72 -3.11
C ASP A 136 2.49 -6.91 -4.40
N PHE A 137 3.44 -6.06 -4.80
CA PHE A 137 3.28 -5.23 -6.00
C PHE A 137 3.29 -6.02 -7.31
N PHE A 138 4.00 -7.15 -7.40
CA PHE A 138 3.92 -8.00 -8.60
C PHE A 138 2.53 -8.60 -8.74
N SER A 139 1.91 -8.90 -7.60
CA SER A 139 0.54 -9.40 -7.54
C SER A 139 -0.51 -8.35 -7.88
N LEU A 140 -0.19 -7.06 -7.72
CA LEU A 140 -1.05 -5.96 -8.15
C LEU A 140 -1.20 -5.90 -9.67
N ALA A 141 -0.21 -6.39 -10.45
CA ALA A 141 -0.30 -6.42 -11.92
C ALA A 141 -1.52 -7.20 -12.40
N LYS A 142 -1.76 -8.40 -11.85
CA LYS A 142 -2.92 -9.22 -12.19
C LYS A 142 -4.24 -8.53 -11.85
N VAL A 143 -4.29 -7.89 -10.69
CA VAL A 143 -5.47 -7.11 -10.26
C VAL A 143 -5.72 -5.97 -11.25
N ILE A 144 -4.67 -5.26 -11.67
CA ILE A 144 -4.74 -4.20 -12.67
C ILE A 144 -5.27 -4.73 -14.00
N ASP A 145 -4.78 -5.88 -14.47
CA ASP A 145 -5.26 -6.49 -15.70
C ASP A 145 -6.73 -6.91 -15.59
N LEU A 146 -7.15 -7.48 -14.45
CA LEU A 146 -8.54 -7.88 -14.19
C LEU A 146 -9.52 -6.69 -14.13
N VAL A 147 -9.07 -5.52 -13.67
CA VAL A 147 -9.88 -4.29 -13.72
C VAL A 147 -9.84 -3.60 -15.09
N GLY A 148 -9.12 -4.16 -16.07
CA GLY A 148 -9.01 -3.60 -17.43
C GLY A 148 -7.96 -2.50 -17.57
N GLY A 149 -6.86 -2.61 -16.84
CA GLY A 149 -5.77 -1.63 -16.82
C GLY A 149 -6.06 -0.40 -15.95
N VAL A 150 -5.10 0.52 -15.86
CA VAL A 150 -5.21 1.78 -15.11
C VAL A 150 -4.98 2.98 -16.01
N ASP A 151 -5.85 3.98 -15.90
CA ASP A 151 -5.68 5.24 -16.62
C ASP A 151 -4.71 6.14 -15.86
N ILE A 152 -3.62 6.53 -16.51
CA ILE A 152 -2.53 7.35 -15.96
C ILE A 152 -2.19 8.46 -16.96
N GLU A 153 -2.02 9.68 -16.45
CA GLU A 153 -1.47 10.79 -17.21
C GLU A 153 0.06 10.74 -17.13
N LEU A 154 0.72 10.36 -18.21
CA LEU A 154 2.18 10.27 -18.25
C LEU A 154 2.82 11.60 -18.62
N LYS A 155 3.93 11.90 -17.95
CA LYS A 155 4.85 12.96 -18.36
C LYS A 155 5.80 12.45 -19.45
N ASP A 156 6.42 13.37 -20.20
CA ASP A 156 7.33 13.08 -21.33
C ASP A 156 8.41 12.04 -21.02
N TYR A 157 9.02 12.12 -19.83
CA TYR A 157 10.10 11.21 -19.45
C TYR A 157 9.62 9.86 -18.90
N GLU A 158 8.36 9.75 -18.47
CA GLU A 158 7.88 8.58 -17.72
C GLU A 158 7.76 7.34 -18.60
N ALA A 159 7.41 7.50 -19.89
CA ALA A 159 7.38 6.39 -20.85
C ALA A 159 8.73 5.69 -20.98
N ASN A 160 9.82 6.45 -21.11
CA ASN A 160 11.17 5.91 -21.20
C ASN A 160 11.60 5.21 -19.91
N GLN A 161 11.18 5.72 -18.74
CA GLN A 161 11.50 5.08 -17.46
C GLN A 161 10.68 3.81 -17.24
N ILE A 162 9.41 3.78 -17.68
CA ILE A 162 8.59 2.57 -17.73
C ILE A 162 9.30 1.50 -18.56
N ASN A 163 9.74 1.82 -19.78
CA ASN A 163 10.39 0.85 -20.66
C ASN A 163 11.68 0.27 -20.04
N LYS A 164 12.51 1.11 -19.39
CA LYS A 164 13.71 0.65 -18.65
C LYS A 164 13.36 -0.30 -17.50
N ASN A 165 12.30 -0.01 -16.76
CA ASN A 165 11.83 -0.89 -15.69
C ASN A 165 11.20 -2.17 -16.24
N LEU A 166 10.53 -2.10 -17.39
CA LEU A 166 9.99 -3.26 -18.12
C LEU A 166 11.11 -4.17 -18.62
N ASP A 167 12.29 -3.67 -18.97
CA ASP A 167 13.42 -4.54 -19.33
C ASP A 167 13.84 -5.46 -18.19
N GLU A 168 13.90 -4.92 -16.96
CA GLU A 168 14.18 -5.73 -15.79
C GLU A 168 13.08 -6.78 -15.56
N ILE A 169 11.81 -6.40 -15.70
CA ILE A 169 10.66 -7.30 -15.54
C ILE A 169 10.65 -8.37 -16.64
N ASN A 170 10.87 -7.99 -17.90
CA ASN A 170 10.97 -8.88 -19.06
C ASN A 170 12.07 -9.92 -18.84
N ASN A 171 13.22 -9.51 -18.32
CA ASN A 171 14.32 -10.44 -18.00
C ASN A 171 13.95 -11.43 -16.90
N ILE A 172 13.27 -10.98 -15.83
CA ILE A 172 12.82 -11.85 -14.73
C ILE A 172 11.77 -12.87 -15.23
N GLU A 173 10.83 -12.40 -16.04
CA GLU A 173 9.72 -13.22 -16.58
C GLU A 173 10.12 -14.03 -17.82
N LYS A 174 11.35 -13.88 -18.32
CA LYS A 174 11.89 -14.51 -19.53
C LYS A 174 11.07 -14.18 -20.79
N LEU A 175 10.65 -12.93 -20.92
CA LEU A 175 9.94 -12.39 -22.08
C LEU A 175 10.91 -11.66 -23.03
N PRO A 176 10.58 -11.54 -24.33
CA PRO A 176 11.39 -10.80 -25.28
C PRO A 176 11.62 -9.34 -24.86
N HIS A 177 12.81 -8.82 -25.12
CA HIS A 177 13.09 -7.38 -24.98
C HIS A 177 12.11 -6.56 -25.81
N GLY A 178 11.63 -5.43 -25.28
CA GLY A 178 10.62 -4.60 -25.94
C GLY A 178 9.16 -5.01 -25.68
N THR A 179 8.91 -6.11 -24.94
CA THR A 179 7.54 -6.51 -24.59
C THR A 179 6.87 -5.44 -23.73
N ASP A 180 5.64 -5.06 -24.11
CA ASP A 180 4.78 -4.07 -23.46
C ASP A 180 5.33 -2.63 -23.38
N TYR A 181 6.30 -2.29 -24.23
CA TYR A 181 6.81 -0.92 -24.30
C TYR A 181 5.72 0.09 -24.63
N ILE A 182 5.92 1.30 -24.13
CA ILE A 182 5.02 2.43 -24.37
C ILE A 182 5.78 3.63 -24.91
N GLU A 183 5.09 4.49 -25.64
CA GLU A 183 5.65 5.70 -26.21
C GLU A 183 4.77 6.93 -25.94
N GLY A 184 5.45 8.07 -25.78
CA GLY A 184 4.84 9.39 -25.63
C GLY A 184 4.22 9.68 -24.26
N MET A 185 3.97 10.97 -24.02
CA MET A 185 3.23 11.47 -22.86
C MET A 185 1.70 11.38 -23.05
N GLY A 186 0.97 11.86 -22.04
CA GLY A 186 -0.48 12.02 -22.05
C GLY A 186 -1.24 10.88 -21.37
N ALA A 187 -2.56 10.90 -21.52
CA ALA A 187 -3.44 9.87 -20.97
C ALA A 187 -3.16 8.51 -21.62
N LYS A 188 -2.74 7.54 -20.81
CA LYS A 188 -2.52 6.14 -21.22
C LYS A 188 -3.29 5.20 -20.30
N ASN A 189 -3.83 4.13 -20.87
CA ASN A 189 -4.30 2.98 -20.11
C ASN A 189 -3.15 1.98 -19.99
N LEU A 190 -2.58 1.85 -18.79
CA LEU A 190 -1.46 0.96 -18.52
C LEU A 190 -1.99 -0.41 -18.07
N ASN A 191 -1.44 -1.48 -18.65
CA ASN A 191 -1.64 -2.83 -18.15
C ASN A 191 -0.89 -3.03 -16.81
N GLY A 192 -1.05 -4.20 -16.19
CA GLY A 192 -0.46 -4.51 -14.89
C GLY A 192 1.05 -4.35 -14.86
N ARG A 193 1.74 -4.84 -15.88
CA ARG A 193 3.21 -4.80 -15.97
C ARG A 193 3.70 -3.35 -16.14
N GLN A 194 3.07 -2.60 -17.02
CA GLN A 194 3.35 -1.18 -17.26
C GLN A 194 3.09 -0.33 -16.01
N ALA A 195 2.01 -0.60 -15.27
CA ALA A 195 1.68 0.10 -14.04
C ALA A 195 2.64 -0.22 -12.89
N VAL A 196 3.09 -1.46 -12.77
CA VAL A 196 4.16 -1.83 -11.82
C VAL A 196 5.47 -1.13 -12.21
N ALA A 197 5.84 -1.14 -13.49
CA ALA A 197 7.00 -0.42 -13.99
C ALA A 197 6.91 1.10 -13.72
N TYR A 198 5.72 1.70 -13.86
CA TYR A 198 5.46 3.10 -13.50
C TYR A 198 5.67 3.38 -12.00
N CYS A 199 5.16 2.51 -11.13
CA CYS A 199 5.39 2.59 -9.69
C CYS A 199 6.86 2.45 -9.28
N ARG A 200 7.70 1.86 -10.13
CA ARG A 200 9.14 1.65 -9.88
C ARG A 200 10.04 2.76 -10.41
N ILE A 201 9.50 3.82 -11.03
CA ILE A 201 10.29 4.95 -11.54
C ILE A 201 11.04 5.64 -10.39
N ARG A 202 12.37 5.73 -10.51
CA ARG A 202 13.27 6.36 -9.51
C ARG A 202 14.03 7.59 -10.03
N LYS A 203 14.32 7.66 -11.34
CA LYS A 203 15.15 8.72 -11.93
C LYS A 203 14.29 9.80 -12.58
N GLU A 204 14.59 11.04 -12.17
CA GLU A 204 14.00 12.32 -12.58
C GLU A 204 12.68 12.71 -11.88
N GLY A 205 12.76 13.79 -11.09
CA GLY A 205 11.74 14.25 -10.13
C GLY A 205 12.27 14.38 -8.69
N ASN A 206 11.38 14.68 -7.73
CA ASN A 206 11.73 14.82 -6.29
C ASN A 206 11.98 13.47 -5.56
N GLY A 207 12.68 12.54 -6.21
CA GLY A 207 13.10 11.25 -5.64
C GLY A 207 11.96 10.35 -5.16
N ASP A 208 12.04 9.91 -3.90
CA ASP A 208 11.10 8.97 -3.26
C ASP A 208 9.68 9.54 -3.14
N TYR A 209 9.55 10.87 -3.01
CA TYR A 209 8.27 11.57 -2.96
C TYR A 209 7.38 11.26 -4.16
N GLU A 210 7.93 11.44 -5.37
CA GLU A 210 7.17 11.19 -6.58
C GLU A 210 6.86 9.71 -6.75
N ARG A 211 7.72 8.81 -6.29
CA ARG A 211 7.44 7.37 -6.35
C ARG A 211 6.23 7.01 -5.48
N THR A 212 6.18 7.47 -4.24
CA THR A 212 5.02 7.31 -3.37
C THR A 212 3.77 7.93 -3.98
N GLN A 213 3.90 9.08 -4.65
CA GLN A 213 2.80 9.70 -5.37
C GLN A 213 2.30 8.84 -6.55
N ARG A 214 3.20 8.25 -7.35
CA ARG A 214 2.85 7.34 -8.46
C ARG A 214 2.09 6.11 -7.97
N GLN A 215 2.57 5.47 -6.90
CA GLN A 215 1.88 4.33 -6.27
C GLN A 215 0.45 4.71 -5.85
N ARG A 216 0.27 5.88 -5.24
CA ARG A 216 -1.07 6.40 -4.89
C ARG A 216 -1.92 6.67 -6.13
N THR A 217 -1.35 7.20 -7.21
CA THR A 217 -2.04 7.41 -8.48
C THR A 217 -2.53 6.09 -9.09
N VAL A 218 -1.71 5.05 -9.09
CA VAL A 218 -2.08 3.72 -9.59
C VAL A 218 -3.21 3.12 -8.76
N LEU A 219 -3.07 3.09 -7.43
CA LEU A 219 -4.13 2.57 -6.54
C LEU A 219 -5.46 3.31 -6.76
N LYS A 220 -5.41 4.65 -6.88
CA LYS A 220 -6.59 5.47 -7.19
C LYS A 220 -7.25 5.05 -8.51
N SER A 221 -6.46 4.75 -9.53
CA SER A 221 -6.96 4.36 -10.84
C SER A 221 -7.60 2.96 -10.81
N ILE A 222 -6.98 1.99 -10.11
CA ILE A 222 -7.54 0.64 -9.89
C ILE A 222 -8.94 0.72 -9.31
N ILE A 223 -9.13 1.57 -8.30
CA ILE A 223 -10.43 1.75 -7.65
C ILE A 223 -11.47 2.29 -8.62
N ASN A 224 -11.15 3.34 -9.36
CA ASN A 224 -12.10 3.94 -10.29
C ASN A 224 -12.57 2.91 -11.32
N LYS A 225 -11.65 2.08 -11.81
CA LYS A 225 -11.95 0.96 -12.70
C LYS A 225 -12.81 -0.07 -12.00
N TYR A 226 -12.42 -0.50 -10.80
CA TYR A 226 -13.16 -1.46 -9.99
C TYR A 226 -14.61 -1.02 -9.73
N GLU A 227 -14.86 0.26 -9.43
CA GLU A 227 -16.22 0.76 -9.21
C GLU A 227 -17.13 0.56 -10.42
N SER A 228 -16.57 0.75 -11.62
CA SER A 228 -17.29 0.61 -12.89
C SER A 228 -17.53 -0.84 -13.31
N LEU A 229 -16.90 -1.82 -12.65
CA LEU A 229 -17.07 -3.23 -12.96
C LEU A 229 -18.46 -3.75 -12.57
N GLU A 230 -18.94 -4.72 -13.32
CA GLU A 230 -20.10 -5.55 -12.98
C GLU A 230 -19.79 -6.45 -11.78
N SER A 231 -20.84 -6.94 -11.11
CA SER A 231 -20.72 -7.73 -9.87
C SER A 231 -19.84 -8.96 -10.03
N ASP A 232 -19.92 -9.67 -11.15
CA ASP A 232 -19.14 -10.90 -11.40
C ASP A 232 -17.66 -10.57 -11.58
N LYS A 233 -17.32 -9.48 -12.27
CA LYS A 233 -15.94 -9.00 -12.39
C LYS A 233 -15.39 -8.47 -11.08
N LYS A 234 -16.21 -7.80 -10.27
CA LYS A 234 -15.83 -7.42 -8.90
C LYS A 234 -15.50 -8.65 -8.06
N PHE A 235 -16.27 -9.73 -8.21
CA PHE A 235 -16.00 -11.00 -7.52
C PHE A 235 -14.66 -11.61 -7.95
N GLU A 236 -14.38 -11.70 -9.25
CA GLU A 236 -13.09 -12.19 -9.76
C GLU A 236 -11.92 -11.37 -9.22
N VAL A 237 -12.00 -10.05 -9.32
CA VAL A 237 -10.98 -9.11 -8.83
C VAL A 237 -10.75 -9.27 -7.34
N ASN A 238 -11.84 -9.41 -6.56
CA ASN A 238 -11.76 -9.68 -5.14
C ASN A 238 -11.00 -10.99 -4.88
N MET A 239 -11.42 -12.09 -5.49
CA MET A 239 -10.75 -13.39 -5.32
C MET A 239 -9.26 -13.36 -5.65
N GLU A 240 -8.84 -12.63 -6.69
CA GLU A 240 -7.42 -12.46 -6.98
C GLU A 240 -6.74 -11.64 -5.88
N MET A 241 -7.25 -10.46 -5.52
CA MET A 241 -6.66 -9.61 -4.47
C MET A 241 -6.45 -10.35 -3.16
N MET A 242 -7.40 -11.20 -2.77
CA MET A 242 -7.29 -12.01 -1.56
C MET A 242 -6.04 -12.86 -1.49
N SER A 243 -5.69 -13.52 -2.59
CA SER A 243 -4.56 -14.43 -2.64
C SER A 243 -3.22 -13.71 -2.50
N GLN A 244 -3.25 -12.37 -2.53
CA GLN A 244 -2.10 -11.48 -2.60
C GLN A 244 -1.98 -10.56 -1.38
N VAL A 245 -2.97 -10.59 -0.50
CA VAL A 245 -3.01 -9.79 0.75
C VAL A 245 -2.60 -10.67 1.94
N SER A 246 -1.70 -10.17 2.77
CA SER A 246 -1.40 -10.71 4.09
C SER A 246 -1.89 -9.73 5.17
N THR A 247 -2.63 -10.20 6.17
CA THR A 247 -3.18 -9.36 7.23
C THR A 247 -3.41 -10.15 8.51
N ASN A 248 -3.35 -9.46 9.65
CA ASN A 248 -3.79 -9.98 10.95
C ASN A 248 -5.18 -9.48 11.39
N ILE A 249 -5.89 -8.74 10.53
CA ILE A 249 -7.22 -8.22 10.85
C ILE A 249 -8.25 -9.36 10.70
N PRO A 250 -9.04 -9.65 11.73
CA PRO A 250 -10.12 -10.63 11.63
C PRO A 250 -11.13 -10.24 10.56
N VAL A 251 -11.67 -11.22 9.85
CA VAL A 251 -12.60 -10.95 8.75
C VAL A 251 -13.89 -10.25 9.21
N ASN A 252 -14.36 -10.54 10.42
CA ASN A 252 -15.53 -9.85 10.98
C ASN A 252 -15.26 -8.35 11.22
N ASP A 253 -14.03 -8.00 11.61
CA ASP A 253 -13.63 -6.62 11.82
C ASP A 253 -13.49 -5.87 10.49
N ILE A 254 -12.97 -6.55 9.47
CA ILE A 254 -12.96 -6.10 8.07
C ILE A 254 -14.40 -5.78 7.62
N LYS A 255 -15.35 -6.70 7.83
CA LYS A 255 -16.75 -6.49 7.50
C LYS A 255 -17.36 -5.30 8.26
N TYR A 256 -17.08 -5.20 9.56
CA TYR A 256 -17.53 -4.07 10.38
C TYR A 256 -17.02 -2.72 9.84
N ILE A 257 -15.71 -2.63 9.53
CA ILE A 257 -15.11 -1.45 8.91
C ILE A 257 -15.82 -1.13 7.60
N GLN A 258 -16.02 -2.13 6.75
CA GLN A 258 -16.70 -1.98 5.47
C GLN A 258 -18.12 -1.43 5.63
N GLU A 259 -18.94 -2.01 6.51
CA GLU A 259 -20.32 -1.58 6.74
C GLU A 259 -20.38 -0.14 7.25
N LYS A 260 -19.51 0.22 8.20
CA LYS A 260 -19.42 1.61 8.72
C LYS A 260 -19.02 2.60 7.64
N ILE A 261 -18.10 2.20 6.79
CA ILE A 261 -17.61 3.02 5.69
C ILE A 261 -18.66 3.15 4.57
N GLN A 262 -19.31 2.06 4.16
CA GLN A 262 -20.26 2.05 3.03
C GLN A 262 -21.58 2.74 3.37
N ASN A 263 -22.06 2.58 4.61
CA ASN A 263 -23.32 3.18 5.07
C ASN A 263 -23.21 4.70 5.24
N GLU A 264 -21.99 5.24 5.32
CA GLU A 264 -21.76 6.66 5.57
C GLU A 264 -21.09 7.34 4.37
N LYS A 265 -21.89 8.01 3.54
CA LYS A 265 -21.47 8.54 2.23
C LYS A 265 -20.49 9.73 2.25
N ASN A 266 -19.98 10.15 3.42
CA ASN A 266 -19.35 11.48 3.61
C ASN A 266 -17.99 11.48 4.34
N TYR A 267 -17.20 10.41 4.28
CA TYR A 267 -15.85 10.46 4.87
C TYR A 267 -14.97 11.53 4.22
N LYS A 268 -14.36 12.40 5.03
CA LYS A 268 -13.32 13.34 4.58
C LYS A 268 -11.99 12.61 4.55
N ILE A 269 -11.35 12.62 3.40
CA ILE A 269 -10.06 11.96 3.24
C ILE A 269 -8.93 12.96 3.13
N ASN A 270 -7.93 12.77 3.98
CA ASN A 270 -6.72 13.55 3.99
C ASN A 270 -5.52 12.63 3.75
N GLN A 271 -4.49 13.19 3.15
CA GLN A 271 -3.27 12.47 2.87
C GLN A 271 -2.09 13.31 3.30
N TYR A 272 -1.16 12.67 3.99
CA TYR A 272 0.01 13.30 4.55
C TYR A 272 1.23 12.43 4.28
N MET A 273 2.40 13.02 4.47
CA MET A 273 3.66 12.32 4.32
C MET A 273 4.58 12.71 5.47
N ILE A 274 5.31 11.72 5.97
CA ILE A 274 6.31 11.85 7.00
C ILE A 274 7.62 11.21 6.48
N PRO A 275 8.78 11.86 6.64
CA PRO A 275 8.94 13.18 7.23
C PRO A 275 8.39 14.33 6.38
N VAL A 276 7.97 15.42 7.03
CA VAL A 276 7.47 16.63 6.33
C VAL A 276 8.63 17.40 5.70
N GLU A 277 8.37 18.12 4.62
CA GLU A 277 9.40 18.92 3.95
C GLU A 277 10.04 19.94 4.92
N GLY A 278 11.37 20.09 4.83
CA GLY A 278 12.15 20.94 5.73
C GLY A 278 12.43 20.34 7.12
N SER A 279 11.91 19.14 7.43
CA SER A 279 12.16 18.45 8.71
C SER A 279 13.13 17.27 8.62
N PHE A 280 13.82 17.11 7.49
CA PHE A 280 14.78 16.03 7.28
C PHE A 280 15.91 16.48 6.36
N GLU A 281 17.02 15.75 6.44
CA GLU A 281 18.13 15.82 5.49
C GLU A 281 18.43 14.42 4.96
N THR A 282 19.22 14.34 3.89
CA THR A 282 19.60 13.07 3.27
C THR A 282 21.08 12.81 3.49
N LYS A 283 21.44 11.65 4.01
CA LYS A 283 22.83 11.28 4.33
C LYS A 283 23.19 9.94 3.73
N THR A 284 24.49 9.66 3.63
CA THR A 284 24.98 8.29 3.40
C THR A 284 25.64 7.78 4.67
N ILE A 285 25.08 6.76 5.30
CA ILE A 285 25.60 6.13 6.51
C ILE A 285 25.93 4.68 6.16
N ASN A 286 27.18 4.25 6.38
CA ASN A 286 27.64 2.89 6.06
C ASN A 286 27.30 2.44 4.63
N GLY A 287 27.42 3.35 3.65
CA GLY A 287 27.10 3.09 2.24
C GLY A 287 25.60 3.09 1.90
N MET A 288 24.73 3.34 2.87
CA MET A 288 23.28 3.44 2.67
C MET A 288 22.85 4.90 2.59
N TRP A 289 22.20 5.28 1.49
CA TRP A 289 21.51 6.57 1.40
C TRP A 289 20.25 6.55 2.26
N VAL A 290 20.13 7.44 3.24
CA VAL A 290 19.05 7.48 4.23
C VAL A 290 18.46 8.87 4.36
N ILE A 291 17.21 8.92 4.83
CA ILE A 291 16.53 10.14 5.25
C ILE A 291 16.70 10.27 6.76
N ASP A 292 17.51 11.23 7.19
CA ASP A 292 17.74 11.54 8.60
C ASP A 292 16.77 12.66 9.01
N ALA A 293 15.70 12.27 9.71
CA ALA A 293 14.58 13.15 10.03
C ALA A 293 14.68 13.68 11.46
N ASN A 294 14.22 14.91 11.68
CA ASN A 294 13.88 15.39 13.02
C ASN A 294 12.65 14.60 13.51
N MET A 295 12.90 13.53 14.27
CA MET A 295 11.86 12.62 14.72
C MET A 295 10.85 13.30 15.65
N GLU A 296 11.27 14.21 16.53
CA GLU A 296 10.36 14.91 17.44
C GLU A 296 9.29 15.72 16.68
N GLU A 297 9.73 16.53 15.72
CA GLU A 297 8.81 17.32 14.90
C GLU A 297 7.90 16.42 14.06
N ASN A 298 8.45 15.35 13.48
CA ASN A 298 7.69 14.45 12.63
C ASN A 298 6.68 13.59 13.38
N ILE A 299 6.99 13.14 14.59
CA ILE A 299 6.05 12.47 15.49
C ILE A 299 4.91 13.42 15.83
N LYS A 300 5.22 14.67 16.18
CA LYS A 300 4.21 15.69 16.46
C LYS A 300 3.31 15.96 15.27
N GLN A 301 3.86 16.04 14.05
CA GLN A 301 3.06 16.22 12.84
C GLN A 301 2.22 14.99 12.52
N LEU A 302 2.79 13.78 12.62
CA LEU A 302 2.07 12.53 12.44
C LEU A 302 0.85 12.45 13.35
N HIS A 303 1.03 12.72 14.64
CA HIS A 303 -0.02 12.61 15.66
C HIS A 303 -1.17 13.60 15.47
N LYS A 304 -0.96 14.75 14.82
CA LYS A 304 -2.06 15.67 14.44
C LYS A 304 -3.06 15.04 13.47
N TYR A 305 -2.69 13.94 12.80
CA TYR A 305 -3.49 13.32 11.75
C TYR A 305 -4.03 11.93 12.12
N ILE A 306 -3.57 11.32 13.22
CA ILE A 306 -3.92 9.93 13.56
C ILE A 306 -4.39 9.72 15.00
N LYS A 307 -4.44 10.78 15.81
CA LYS A 307 -5.02 10.78 17.17
C LYS A 307 -6.40 11.43 17.17
#